data_AF-A0A2K1NQE4-F1
#
_entry.id   AF-A0A2K1NQE4-F1
#
_cell.length_a   1.000
_cell.length_b   1.000
_cell.length_c   1.000
_cell.angle_alpha   90.00
_cell.angle_beta   90.00
_cell.angle_gamma   90.00
#
_symmetry.space_group_name_H-M   'P 1'
#
loop_
_entity.id
_entity.type
_entity.pdbx_description
1 polymer ?
#
loop_
_entity_poly.entity_id
_entity_poly.type
_entity_poly.pdbx_seq_one_letter_code
_entity_poly.pdbx_strand_id
1 'polypeptide(L)'
;MRTNRDRLVMISVQGTISNPEHTGRHSVSHSGEPFLLPGTGGITYNVRVGDCAFGWEVDHVEPGVSTLLDQKDRNSPQNRGYHFYSCVGNEAKVVTGDAKGAKGIVTGHHGGAEHILIDFSEEVLDKLTLDDKFLIKGFGQGLKLLDYPDVHVYNLDPNLLEKMGIIEKNGELHVPVVAVVPPFLMGSGIGSTTMGTGDYDIMTADYNALKEYGLTELRFGDLVYIQDHDNSYGRCYRKGAASIGVIIHSDCKLAGHGPGVTILMTCAKSILKPIISQDANIAKILKIGRFEEK
;
A
#
# COMPACT_ATOMS: atom_id res chain seq x y z
N MET A 1 9.38 2.42 -21.64
CA MET A 1 8.01 2.94 -21.44
C MET A 1 7.99 4.45 -21.46
N ARG A 2 7.17 5.05 -22.33
CA ARG A 2 7.03 6.50 -22.45
C ARG A 2 5.95 7.02 -21.50
N THR A 3 6.26 8.05 -20.73
CA THR A 3 5.35 8.66 -19.75
C THR A 3 5.26 10.17 -19.90
N ASN A 4 4.31 10.81 -19.21
CA ASN A 4 4.21 12.27 -19.07
C ASN A 4 4.96 12.81 -17.83
N ARG A 5 5.98 12.10 -17.35
CA ARG A 5 6.69 12.39 -16.09
C ARG A 5 7.20 13.83 -16.00
N ASP A 6 7.71 14.35 -17.10
CA ASP A 6 8.22 15.73 -17.27
C ASP A 6 7.14 16.81 -17.04
N ARG A 7 5.86 16.43 -17.09
CA ARG A 7 4.71 17.32 -16.88
C ARG A 7 4.05 17.14 -15.51
N LEU A 8 4.55 16.21 -14.69
CA LEU A 8 4.02 15.99 -13.35
C LEU A 8 4.51 17.08 -12.39
N VAL A 9 3.65 17.44 -11.46
CA VAL A 9 3.96 18.40 -10.42
C VAL A 9 4.36 17.64 -9.16
N MET A 10 5.49 18.05 -8.58
CA MET A 10 5.89 17.63 -7.24
C MET A 10 5.40 18.68 -6.24
N ILE A 11 4.66 18.25 -5.22
CA ILE A 11 4.08 19.14 -4.21
C ILE A 11 4.45 18.68 -2.81
N SER A 12 4.73 19.62 -1.92
CA SER A 12 4.99 19.32 -0.52
C SER A 12 3.67 19.01 0.21
N VAL A 13 3.62 17.87 0.89
CA VAL A 13 2.60 17.58 1.89
C VAL A 13 3.26 17.22 3.21
N GLN A 14 2.66 17.66 4.32
CA GLN A 14 3.23 17.46 5.64
C GLN A 14 2.22 16.79 6.55
N GLY A 15 2.65 15.73 7.23
CA GLY A 15 1.87 14.99 8.22
C GLY A 15 2.62 14.82 9.53
N THR A 16 2.01 14.11 10.46
CA THR A 16 2.52 13.70 11.76
C THR A 16 2.26 12.21 11.96
N ILE A 17 2.91 11.59 12.94
CA ILE A 17 2.62 10.20 13.29
C ILE A 17 1.17 10.09 13.78
N SER A 18 0.46 9.04 13.36
CA SER A 18 -0.85 8.69 13.90
C SER A 18 -0.69 8.11 15.30
N ASN A 19 -1.52 8.51 16.26
CA ASN A 19 -1.57 7.77 17.52
C ASN A 19 -2.26 6.43 17.26
N PRO A 20 -1.74 5.30 17.80
CA PRO A 20 -2.45 4.02 17.75
C PRO A 20 -3.86 4.15 18.30
N GLU A 21 -4.84 3.57 17.60
CA GLU A 21 -6.23 3.57 18.06
C GLU A 21 -6.67 2.17 18.43
N HIS A 22 -7.27 2.06 19.62
CA HIS A 22 -7.88 0.82 20.06
C HIS A 22 -9.08 1.14 20.96
N THR A 23 -10.22 0.47 20.75
CA THR A 23 -11.46 0.74 21.49
C THR A 23 -11.41 0.29 22.96
N GLY A 24 -10.39 -0.50 23.32
CA GLY A 24 -10.25 -1.16 24.61
C GLY A 24 -11.23 -2.33 24.80
N ARG A 25 -11.93 -2.73 23.73
CA ARG A 25 -12.97 -3.77 23.75
C ARG A 25 -12.60 -4.88 22.78
N HIS A 26 -13.18 -6.06 23.00
CA HIS A 26 -13.03 -7.16 22.07
C HIS A 26 -13.70 -6.84 20.73
N SER A 27 -13.02 -7.18 19.65
CA SER A 27 -13.60 -7.35 18.32
C SER A 27 -14.02 -8.82 18.12
N VAL A 28 -14.65 -9.14 16.99
CA VAL A 28 -15.13 -10.49 16.69
C VAL A 28 -14.56 -10.94 15.36
N SER A 29 -13.94 -12.12 15.32
CA SER A 29 -13.35 -12.70 14.12
C SER A 29 -14.41 -13.19 13.12
N HIS A 30 -13.98 -13.53 11.91
CA HIS A 30 -14.81 -14.18 10.90
C HIS A 30 -15.37 -15.56 11.34
N SER A 31 -14.78 -16.19 12.36
CA SER A 31 -15.28 -17.44 12.99
C SER A 31 -16.23 -17.18 14.18
N GLY A 32 -16.48 -15.91 14.54
CA GLY A 32 -17.31 -15.55 15.69
C GLY A 32 -16.56 -15.57 17.03
N GLU A 33 -15.23 -15.65 17.01
CA GLU A 33 -14.40 -15.67 18.22
C GLU A 33 -14.00 -14.25 18.63
N PRO A 34 -14.20 -13.85 19.91
CA PRO A 34 -13.77 -12.54 20.37
C PRO A 34 -12.24 -12.46 20.46
N PHE A 35 -11.66 -11.30 20.10
CA PHE A 35 -10.22 -11.06 20.22
C PHE A 35 -9.91 -9.63 20.69
N LEU A 36 -8.73 -9.44 21.29
CA LEU A 36 -8.21 -8.16 21.78
C LEU A 36 -6.73 -8.07 21.40
N LEU A 37 -6.42 -7.40 20.29
CA LEU A 37 -5.10 -7.45 19.64
C LEU A 37 -4.64 -6.04 19.23
N PRO A 38 -3.31 -5.82 19.07
CA PRO A 38 -2.79 -4.62 18.42
C PRO A 38 -3.32 -4.46 16.99
N GLY A 39 -3.46 -3.21 16.55
CA GLY A 39 -3.92 -2.88 15.20
C GLY A 39 -3.24 -1.66 14.60
N THR A 40 -4.02 -0.77 13.98
CA THR A 40 -3.50 0.35 13.19
C THR A 40 -2.88 1.48 14.01
N GLY A 41 -1.97 2.20 13.36
CA GLY A 41 -1.40 3.46 13.83
C GLY A 41 -0.12 3.36 14.66
N GLY A 42 0.58 4.49 14.75
CA GLY A 42 1.81 4.63 15.53
C GLY A 42 3.10 4.28 14.80
N ILE A 43 4.11 3.95 15.61
CA ILE A 43 5.41 3.42 15.18
C ILE A 43 5.41 1.93 15.53
N THR A 44 5.39 1.08 14.51
CA THR A 44 5.51 -0.37 14.66
C THR A 44 6.98 -0.77 14.56
N TYR A 45 7.62 -0.96 15.72
CA TYR A 45 9.07 -1.17 15.81
C TYR A 45 9.56 -2.51 15.24
N ASN A 46 8.74 -3.56 15.31
CA ASN A 46 9.14 -4.93 14.98
C ASN A 46 8.53 -5.49 13.69
N VAL A 47 7.73 -4.70 12.97
CA VAL A 47 7.14 -5.07 11.68
C VAL A 47 7.49 -4.00 10.66
N ARG A 48 8.16 -4.41 9.58
CA ARG A 48 8.64 -3.51 8.52
C ARG A 48 8.27 -4.07 7.14
N VAL A 49 8.36 -3.20 6.14
CA VAL A 49 8.19 -3.62 4.74
C VAL A 49 9.20 -4.73 4.40
N GLY A 50 8.72 -5.80 3.77
CA GLY A 50 9.46 -7.05 3.53
C GLY A 50 9.20 -8.18 4.53
N ASP A 51 8.63 -7.90 5.70
CA ASP A 51 8.15 -8.95 6.62
C ASP A 51 6.93 -9.68 6.05
N CYS A 52 6.62 -10.88 6.55
CA CYS A 52 5.39 -11.58 6.21
C CYS A 52 4.17 -10.79 6.70
N ALA A 53 3.12 -10.66 5.87
CA ALA A 53 1.87 -10.03 6.27
C ALA A 53 1.01 -10.94 7.17
N PHE A 54 1.35 -12.23 7.24
CA PHE A 54 0.66 -13.26 8.03
C PHE A 54 1.48 -13.69 9.26
N GLY A 55 0.81 -14.41 10.18
CA GLY A 55 1.44 -15.07 11.31
C GLY A 55 1.67 -14.20 12.55
N TRP A 56 1.15 -12.97 12.54
CA TRP A 56 1.21 -12.05 13.66
C TRP A 56 -0.06 -12.14 14.53
N GLU A 57 0.09 -11.94 15.84
CA GLU A 57 -1.03 -11.83 16.79
C GLU A 57 -1.65 -10.42 16.75
N VAL A 58 -2.28 -10.06 15.63
CA VAL A 58 -2.69 -8.68 15.31
C VAL A 58 -4.03 -8.62 14.58
N ASP A 59 -4.54 -7.40 14.36
CA ASP A 59 -5.61 -7.09 13.40
C ASP A 59 -5.32 -5.75 12.69
N HIS A 60 -5.04 -5.75 11.39
CA HIS A 60 -4.67 -4.56 10.60
C HIS A 60 -3.38 -3.84 11.05
N VAL A 61 -2.34 -4.55 11.48
CA VAL A 61 -1.07 -3.88 11.81
C VAL A 61 -0.40 -3.31 10.55
N GLU A 62 0.06 -2.07 10.69
CA GLU A 62 0.75 -1.31 9.66
C GLU A 62 2.26 -1.32 9.91
N PRO A 63 3.10 -1.67 8.90
CA PRO A 63 4.55 -1.72 9.05
C PRO A 63 5.18 -0.32 9.11
N GLY A 64 6.21 -0.17 9.94
CA GLY A 64 6.97 1.08 10.06
C GLY A 64 6.17 2.19 10.75
N VAL A 65 6.01 3.32 10.09
CA VAL A 65 5.37 4.51 10.67
C VAL A 65 4.06 4.83 9.94
N SER A 66 2.97 4.84 10.68
CA SER A 66 1.67 5.30 10.21
C SER A 66 1.53 6.80 10.42
N THR A 67 1.12 7.52 9.40
CA THR A 67 1.09 8.98 9.41
C THR A 67 -0.20 9.52 8.82
N LEU A 68 -0.60 10.70 9.29
CA LEU A 68 -1.69 11.47 8.70
C LEU A 68 -1.51 12.95 9.05
N LEU A 69 -2.36 13.82 8.52
CA LEU A 69 -2.31 15.25 8.84
C LEU A 69 -3.05 15.59 10.13
N ASP A 70 -4.27 15.10 10.31
CA ASP A 70 -5.10 15.39 11.48
C ASP A 70 -5.97 14.19 11.89
N GLN A 71 -5.66 13.61 13.05
CA GLN A 71 -6.40 12.49 13.61
C GLN A 71 -7.76 12.87 14.19
N LYS A 72 -7.98 14.14 14.54
CA LYS A 72 -9.30 14.60 15.01
C LYS A 72 -10.29 14.73 13.86
N ASP A 73 -9.79 15.05 12.66
CA ASP A 73 -10.60 15.10 11.44
C ASP A 73 -9.87 14.46 10.25
N ARG A 74 -9.87 13.12 10.27
CA ARG A 74 -9.30 12.28 9.21
C ARG A 74 -9.93 12.49 7.85
N ASN A 75 -11.16 13.01 7.82
CA ASN A 75 -11.92 13.23 6.58
C ASN A 75 -11.78 14.65 6.03
N SER A 76 -10.98 15.50 6.67
CA SER A 76 -10.73 16.86 6.21
C SER A 76 -10.11 16.87 4.80
N PRO A 77 -10.40 17.90 3.97
CA PRO A 77 -9.74 18.08 2.68
C PRO A 77 -8.21 18.11 2.77
N GLN A 78 -7.66 18.60 3.88
CA GLN A 78 -6.24 18.67 4.15
C GLN A 78 -5.66 17.27 4.37
N ASN A 79 -6.32 16.42 5.18
CA ASN A 79 -5.90 15.04 5.37
C ASN A 79 -6.00 14.24 4.07
N ARG A 80 -7.09 14.42 3.31
CA ARG A 80 -7.21 13.85 1.96
C ARG A 80 -6.12 14.34 1.00
N GLY A 81 -5.70 15.60 1.11
CA GLY A 81 -4.57 16.13 0.35
C GLY A 81 -3.26 15.44 0.70
N TYR A 82 -2.97 15.26 1.99
CA TYR A 82 -1.81 14.50 2.46
C TYR A 82 -1.81 13.07 1.92
N HIS A 83 -2.97 12.41 2.01
CA HIS A 83 -3.17 11.05 1.52
C HIS A 83 -3.03 10.97 -0.01
N PHE A 84 -3.67 11.87 -0.76
CA PHE A 84 -3.70 11.86 -2.22
C PHE A 84 -2.35 12.17 -2.85
N TYR A 85 -1.64 13.19 -2.38
CA TYR A 85 -0.39 13.60 -3.02
C TYR A 85 0.79 12.69 -2.68
N SER A 86 0.74 11.96 -1.56
CA SER A 86 1.72 10.94 -1.23
C SER A 86 1.54 9.76 -2.19
N CYS A 87 2.63 9.25 -2.76
CA CYS A 87 2.62 8.08 -3.63
C CYS A 87 3.64 7.08 -3.11
N VAL A 88 3.37 5.78 -3.29
CA VAL A 88 4.30 4.70 -2.96
C VAL A 88 5.61 4.91 -3.71
N GLY A 89 6.71 4.93 -2.96
CA GLY A 89 8.06 5.25 -3.44
C GLY A 89 8.50 6.70 -3.22
N ASN A 90 7.62 7.62 -2.81
CA ASN A 90 8.02 9.00 -2.53
C ASN A 90 8.94 9.10 -1.32
N GLU A 91 9.89 10.04 -1.39
CA GLU A 91 10.77 10.41 -0.28
C GLU A 91 9.98 11.18 0.80
N ALA A 92 10.04 10.68 2.02
CA ALA A 92 9.62 11.36 3.23
C ALA A 92 10.84 11.84 4.01
N LYS A 93 10.75 13.02 4.63
CA LYS A 93 11.81 13.57 5.48
C LYS A 93 11.25 13.94 6.85
N VAL A 94 11.91 13.49 7.92
CA VAL A 94 11.61 13.96 9.28
C VAL A 94 12.06 15.40 9.43
N VAL A 95 11.18 16.30 9.89
CA VAL A 95 11.46 17.75 9.99
C VAL A 95 11.52 18.29 11.42
N THR A 96 11.22 17.45 12.43
CA THR A 96 11.26 17.75 13.87
C THR A 96 11.97 16.63 14.64
N GLY A 97 12.12 16.80 15.95
CA GLY A 97 12.63 15.76 16.86
C GLY A 97 14.08 15.36 16.66
N ASP A 98 14.47 14.29 17.35
CA ASP A 98 15.84 13.78 17.39
C ASP A 98 16.23 13.09 16.07
N ALA A 99 15.24 12.60 15.32
CA ALA A 99 15.41 12.04 13.99
C ALA A 99 15.43 13.09 12.85
N LYS A 100 15.38 14.39 13.16
CA LYS A 100 15.30 15.46 12.15
C LYS A 100 16.38 15.32 11.07
N GLY A 101 15.93 15.32 9.82
CA GLY A 101 16.80 15.20 8.65
C GLY A 101 16.86 13.78 8.09
N ALA A 102 16.48 12.77 8.86
CA ALA A 102 16.34 11.40 8.38
C ALA A 102 15.35 11.31 7.22
N LYS A 103 15.60 10.36 6.33
CA LYS A 103 14.79 10.09 5.14
C LYS A 103 14.16 8.72 5.25
N GLY A 104 12.94 8.63 4.74
CA GLY A 104 12.17 7.41 4.64
C GLY A 104 11.45 7.36 3.30
N ILE A 105 10.70 6.29 3.08
CA ILE A 105 10.00 6.03 1.83
C ILE A 105 8.55 5.66 2.11
N VAL A 106 7.62 6.27 1.39
CA VAL A 106 6.20 5.90 1.43
C VAL A 106 6.02 4.48 0.89
N THR A 107 5.40 3.60 1.68
CA THR A 107 5.20 2.18 1.36
C THR A 107 3.75 1.83 1.03
N GLY A 108 2.78 2.64 1.45
CA GLY A 108 1.37 2.29 1.30
C GLY A 108 0.37 3.34 1.78
N HIS A 109 -0.89 3.09 1.44
CA HIS A 109 -2.06 3.89 1.76
C HIS A 109 -3.10 3.00 2.43
N HIS A 110 -3.57 3.35 3.62
CA HIS A 110 -4.63 2.61 4.31
C HIS A 110 -5.88 3.50 4.44
N GLY A 111 -6.89 3.20 3.62
CA GLY A 111 -8.17 3.92 3.60
C GLY A 111 -9.02 3.57 4.83
N GLY A 112 -9.90 4.49 5.24
CA GLY A 112 -10.68 4.35 6.48
C GLY A 112 -9.90 4.79 7.72
N ALA A 113 -8.68 4.28 7.92
CA ALA A 113 -7.72 4.86 8.86
C ALA A 113 -7.17 6.21 8.35
N GLU A 114 -7.15 6.38 7.02
CA GLU A 114 -6.60 7.52 6.31
C GLU A 114 -5.12 7.74 6.64
N HIS A 115 -4.38 6.65 6.71
CA HIS A 115 -2.95 6.63 7.01
C HIS A 115 -2.11 6.49 5.73
N ILE A 116 -0.99 7.21 5.71
CA ILE A 116 0.15 6.96 4.84
C ILE A 116 1.19 6.21 5.64
N LEU A 117 1.70 5.12 5.06
CA LEU A 117 2.72 4.28 5.67
C LEU A 117 4.10 4.66 5.15
N ILE A 118 5.06 4.78 6.05
CA ILE A 118 6.43 5.20 5.73
C ILE A 118 7.42 4.26 6.41
N ASP A 119 8.35 3.71 5.63
CA ASP A 119 9.50 2.98 6.18
C ASP A 119 10.68 3.95 6.43
N PHE A 120 11.28 3.79 7.61
CA PHE A 120 12.56 4.38 7.99
C PHE A 120 13.45 3.26 8.54
N SER A 121 14.78 3.46 8.52
CA SER A 121 15.73 2.53 9.13
C SER A 121 15.49 2.35 10.63
N GLU A 122 15.90 1.21 11.21
CA GLU A 122 15.69 0.91 12.64
C GLU A 122 16.24 2.02 13.55
N GLU A 123 17.44 2.56 13.27
CA GLU A 123 18.03 3.66 14.04
C GLU A 123 17.16 4.93 14.07
N VAL A 124 16.38 5.16 13.00
CA VAL A 124 15.48 6.30 12.92
C VAL A 124 14.20 6.03 13.70
N LEU A 125 13.65 4.81 13.60
CA LEU A 125 12.46 4.41 14.36
C LEU A 125 12.67 4.60 15.87
N ASP A 126 13.85 4.26 16.39
CA ASP A 126 14.21 4.43 17.82
C ASP A 126 14.29 5.89 18.28
N LYS A 127 14.42 6.84 17.35
CA LYS A 127 14.51 8.28 17.62
C LYS A 127 13.21 9.03 17.39
N LEU A 128 12.24 8.40 16.75
CA LEU A 128 10.96 9.03 16.45
C LEU A 128 10.06 9.08 17.68
N THR A 129 9.26 10.13 17.76
CA THR A 129 8.20 10.30 18.75
C THR A 129 6.88 10.57 18.04
N LEU A 130 5.74 10.35 18.72
CA LEU A 130 4.42 10.58 18.12
C LEU A 130 4.16 12.06 17.75
N ASP A 131 4.98 12.98 18.25
CA ASP A 131 4.91 14.41 17.94
C ASP A 131 5.71 14.80 16.69
N ASP A 132 6.42 13.86 16.07
CA ASP A 132 7.26 14.14 14.92
C ASP A 132 6.49 14.35 13.63
N LYS A 133 7.00 15.31 12.84
CA LYS A 133 6.42 15.73 11.56
C LYS A 133 7.27 15.25 10.39
N PHE A 134 6.58 14.91 9.31
CA PHE A 134 7.19 14.42 8.08
C PHE A 134 6.78 15.30 6.92
N LEU A 135 7.76 15.69 6.12
CA LEU A 135 7.56 16.37 4.85
C LEU A 135 7.76 15.37 3.72
N ILE A 136 6.70 15.09 2.97
CA ILE A 136 6.73 14.22 1.79
C ILE A 136 6.76 15.10 0.54
N LYS A 137 7.65 14.74 -0.39
CA LYS A 137 7.63 15.28 -1.74
C LYS A 137 6.66 14.47 -2.59
N GLY A 138 5.37 14.82 -2.49
CA GLY A 138 4.31 14.14 -3.22
C GLY A 138 4.52 14.24 -4.73
N PHE A 139 4.68 13.10 -5.39
CA PHE A 139 5.01 13.02 -6.81
C PHE A 139 4.53 11.70 -7.43
N GLY A 140 3.58 11.76 -8.37
CA GLY A 140 3.08 10.57 -9.07
C GLY A 140 1.63 10.69 -9.51
N GLN A 141 0.81 11.47 -8.81
CA GLN A 141 -0.58 11.70 -9.23
C GLN A 141 -0.63 12.39 -10.60
N GLY A 142 -1.47 11.85 -11.49
CA GLY A 142 -1.58 12.29 -12.88
C GLY A 142 -0.59 11.63 -13.85
N LEU A 143 0.24 10.68 -13.38
CA LEU A 143 1.10 9.86 -14.23
C LEU A 143 0.27 9.09 -15.27
N LYS A 144 0.75 9.09 -16.50
CA LYS A 144 0.14 8.41 -17.65
C LYS A 144 1.20 7.66 -18.44
N LEU A 145 0.82 6.48 -18.92
CA LEU A 145 1.60 5.70 -19.87
C LEU A 145 1.15 6.11 -21.28
N LEU A 146 2.00 6.86 -22.00
CA LEU A 146 1.57 7.55 -23.23
C LEU A 146 1.26 6.60 -24.38
N ASP A 147 1.89 5.41 -24.38
CA ASP A 147 1.67 4.37 -25.38
C ASP A 147 0.57 3.37 -24.94
N TYR A 148 0.06 3.51 -23.71
CA TYR A 148 -0.96 2.63 -23.11
C TYR A 148 -2.08 3.46 -22.44
N PRO A 149 -2.87 4.23 -23.20
CA PRO A 149 -3.82 5.20 -22.66
C PRO A 149 -4.99 4.58 -21.88
N ASP A 150 -5.27 3.29 -22.08
CA ASP A 150 -6.29 2.54 -21.33
C ASP A 150 -5.79 2.08 -19.94
N VAL A 151 -4.50 2.24 -19.66
CA VAL A 151 -3.89 1.86 -18.38
C VAL A 151 -3.87 3.09 -17.47
N HIS A 152 -4.65 3.02 -16.41
CA HIS A 152 -4.72 4.04 -15.37
C HIS A 152 -3.64 3.78 -14.31
N VAL A 153 -2.97 4.83 -13.86
CA VAL A 153 -1.91 4.78 -12.84
C VAL A 153 -2.28 5.69 -11.69
N TYR A 154 -2.15 5.19 -10.47
CA TYR A 154 -2.46 5.87 -9.21
C TYR A 154 -1.35 5.60 -8.19
N ASN A 155 -1.15 6.50 -7.23
CA ASN A 155 -0.32 6.28 -6.03
C ASN A 155 1.12 5.79 -6.29
N LEU A 156 1.69 6.02 -7.47
CA LEU A 156 2.96 5.43 -7.87
C LEU A 156 3.99 6.51 -8.19
N ASP A 157 5.09 6.52 -7.46
CA ASP A 157 6.26 7.33 -7.80
C ASP A 157 6.79 6.91 -9.19
N PRO A 158 6.96 7.84 -10.15
CA PRO A 158 7.52 7.51 -11.47
C PRO A 158 8.91 6.85 -11.41
N ASN A 159 9.72 7.12 -10.38
CA ASN A 159 11.01 6.44 -10.16
C ASN A 159 10.84 4.99 -9.74
N LEU A 160 9.78 4.67 -8.99
CA LEU A 160 9.46 3.28 -8.65
C LEU A 160 8.98 2.54 -9.90
N LEU A 161 8.09 3.15 -10.70
CA LEU A 161 7.63 2.58 -11.98
C LEU A 161 8.80 2.12 -12.87
N GLU A 162 9.83 2.96 -13.02
CA GLU A 162 11.03 2.65 -13.82
C GLU A 162 11.82 1.45 -13.30
N LYS A 163 11.72 1.13 -12.01
CA LYS A 163 12.43 0.03 -11.35
C LYS A 163 11.60 -1.25 -11.19
N MET A 164 10.30 -1.22 -11.48
CA MET A 164 9.40 -2.37 -11.34
C MET A 164 9.69 -3.51 -12.35
N GLY A 165 10.56 -3.30 -13.33
CA GLY A 165 10.92 -4.34 -14.32
C GLY A 165 9.79 -4.68 -15.30
N ILE A 166 8.91 -3.72 -15.59
CA ILE A 166 7.80 -3.91 -16.53
C ILE A 166 8.33 -4.04 -17.96
N ILE A 167 7.85 -5.05 -18.69
CA ILE A 167 8.25 -5.33 -20.07
C ILE A 167 7.12 -4.99 -21.03
N GLU A 168 7.40 -4.13 -22.01
CA GLU A 168 6.50 -3.79 -23.12
C GLU A 168 6.66 -4.84 -24.24
N LYS A 169 5.60 -5.59 -24.56
CA LYS A 169 5.64 -6.61 -25.62
C LYS A 169 4.27 -6.73 -26.29
N ASN A 170 4.23 -6.66 -27.62
CA ASN A 170 3.02 -6.89 -28.42
C ASN A 170 1.79 -6.05 -28.01
N GLY A 171 2.00 -4.81 -27.54
CA GLY A 171 0.92 -3.95 -27.05
C GLY A 171 0.36 -4.35 -25.66
N GLU A 172 1.07 -5.23 -24.96
CA GLU A 172 0.79 -5.64 -23.58
C GLU A 172 1.87 -5.12 -22.63
N LEU A 173 1.52 -5.03 -21.34
CA LEU A 173 2.43 -4.71 -20.24
C LEU A 173 2.59 -5.92 -19.35
N HIS A 174 3.76 -6.53 -19.38
CA HIS A 174 4.07 -7.66 -18.51
C HIS A 174 4.71 -7.14 -17.22
N VAL A 175 3.99 -7.27 -16.11
CA VAL A 175 4.35 -6.69 -14.81
C VAL A 175 4.78 -7.80 -13.85
N PRO A 176 5.99 -7.73 -13.28
CA PRO A 176 6.42 -8.63 -12.22
C PRO A 176 5.52 -8.53 -10.97
N VAL A 177 5.03 -9.67 -10.49
CA VAL A 177 4.20 -9.80 -9.28
C VAL A 177 4.56 -11.10 -8.55
N VAL A 178 4.36 -11.15 -7.24
CA VAL A 178 4.62 -12.40 -6.47
C VAL A 178 3.49 -13.40 -6.65
N ALA A 179 2.26 -12.92 -6.84
CA ALA A 179 1.06 -13.74 -6.88
C ALA A 179 -0.07 -13.10 -7.72
N VAL A 180 -1.01 -13.95 -8.12
CA VAL A 180 -2.28 -13.58 -8.76
C VAL A 180 -3.39 -13.82 -7.75
N VAL A 181 -4.14 -12.77 -7.42
CA VAL A 181 -5.27 -12.81 -6.50
C VAL A 181 -6.57 -13.01 -7.31
N PRO A 182 -7.31 -14.10 -7.07
CA PRO A 182 -8.63 -14.29 -7.66
C PRO A 182 -9.63 -13.21 -7.22
N PRO A 183 -10.60 -12.83 -8.07
CA PRO A 183 -11.55 -11.77 -7.78
C PRO A 183 -12.40 -12.04 -6.53
N PHE A 184 -12.76 -13.30 -6.27
CA PHE A 184 -13.63 -13.66 -5.14
C PHE A 184 -12.94 -13.58 -3.78
N LEU A 185 -11.63 -13.37 -3.74
CA LEU A 185 -10.88 -13.12 -2.51
C LEU A 185 -10.74 -11.63 -2.20
N MET A 186 -11.22 -10.72 -3.05
CA MET A 186 -11.23 -9.29 -2.72
C MET A 186 -12.47 -8.91 -1.90
N GLY A 187 -12.29 -8.08 -0.87
CA GLY A 187 -13.33 -7.76 0.12
C GLY A 187 -13.46 -6.29 0.47
N SER A 188 -13.22 -5.97 1.75
CA SER A 188 -13.39 -4.63 2.32
C SER A 188 -12.73 -3.57 1.44
N GLY A 189 -13.45 -2.47 1.18
CA GLY A 189 -13.04 -1.42 0.24
C GLY A 189 -13.60 -1.54 -1.19
N ILE A 190 -14.22 -2.67 -1.57
CA ILE A 190 -14.99 -2.78 -2.82
C ILE A 190 -16.12 -1.73 -2.86
N GLY A 191 -16.38 -1.15 -4.04
CA GLY A 191 -17.37 -0.08 -4.23
C GLY A 191 -16.90 1.32 -3.84
N SER A 192 -15.74 1.44 -3.18
CA SER A 192 -15.15 2.75 -2.90
C SER A 192 -14.70 3.47 -4.19
N THR A 193 -14.65 4.80 -4.12
CA THR A 193 -14.11 5.70 -5.15
C THR A 193 -12.76 6.33 -4.75
N THR A 194 -12.13 5.83 -3.68
CA THR A 194 -10.88 6.34 -3.09
C THR A 194 -9.61 5.76 -3.73
N MET A 195 -9.51 5.78 -5.06
CA MET A 195 -8.36 5.17 -5.79
C MET A 195 -7.05 5.89 -5.49
N GLY A 196 -7.10 7.19 -5.23
CA GLY A 196 -5.94 7.98 -4.84
C GLY A 196 -5.68 8.04 -3.33
N THR A 197 -6.54 7.46 -2.50
CA THR A 197 -6.55 7.68 -1.04
C THR A 197 -7.00 6.42 -0.29
N GLY A 198 -6.48 5.25 -0.66
CA GLY A 198 -6.68 4.05 0.14
C GLY A 198 -6.46 2.75 -0.61
N ASP A 199 -6.86 1.69 0.05
CA ASP A 199 -6.66 0.29 -0.29
C ASP A 199 -7.95 -0.52 -0.17
N TYR A 200 -7.83 -1.82 -0.41
CA TYR A 200 -8.88 -2.81 -0.25
C TYR A 200 -8.27 -4.20 -0.06
N ASP A 201 -9.02 -5.09 0.58
CA ASP A 201 -8.44 -6.23 1.28
C ASP A 201 -8.52 -7.52 0.48
N ILE A 202 -7.46 -8.34 0.59
CA ILE A 202 -7.50 -9.76 0.25
C ILE A 202 -8.08 -10.50 1.47
N MET A 203 -9.33 -10.96 1.38
CA MET A 203 -10.05 -11.62 2.47
C MET A 203 -9.43 -12.96 2.87
N THR A 204 -9.30 -13.20 4.18
CA THR A 204 -8.56 -14.36 4.69
C THR A 204 -9.39 -15.42 5.42
N ALA A 205 -10.70 -15.23 5.48
CA ALA A 205 -11.62 -16.17 6.14
C ALA A 205 -11.55 -17.60 5.57
N ASP A 206 -11.23 -17.76 4.28
CA ASP A 206 -10.96 -19.07 3.66
C ASP A 206 -9.47 -19.29 3.45
N TYR A 207 -8.80 -19.74 4.51
CA TYR A 207 -7.37 -20.01 4.50
C TYR A 207 -6.96 -21.12 3.50
N ASN A 208 -7.86 -22.07 3.20
CA ASN A 208 -7.58 -23.12 2.23
C ASN A 208 -7.51 -22.54 0.81
N ALA A 209 -8.44 -21.64 0.47
CA ALA A 209 -8.38 -20.91 -0.79
C ALA A 209 -7.09 -20.08 -0.88
N LEU A 210 -6.73 -19.30 0.16
CA LEU A 210 -5.47 -18.55 0.16
C LEU A 210 -4.26 -19.45 -0.13
N LYS A 211 -4.19 -20.63 0.50
CA LYS A 211 -3.11 -21.59 0.31
C LYS A 211 -3.08 -22.16 -1.11
N GLU A 212 -4.24 -22.49 -1.68
CA GLU A 212 -4.36 -22.96 -3.07
C GLU A 212 -3.79 -21.94 -4.06
N TYR A 213 -4.01 -20.65 -3.82
CA TYR A 213 -3.53 -19.55 -4.65
C TYR A 213 -2.16 -18.98 -4.22
N GLY A 214 -1.49 -19.58 -3.22
CA GLY A 214 -0.16 -19.18 -2.77
C GLY A 214 -0.12 -17.81 -2.08
N LEU A 215 -1.21 -17.40 -1.42
CA LEU A 215 -1.38 -16.07 -0.83
C LEU A 215 -1.02 -15.99 0.66
N THR A 216 -0.79 -17.11 1.34
CA THR A 216 -0.49 -17.14 2.79
C THR A 216 0.93 -16.66 3.15
N GLU A 217 1.79 -16.49 2.15
CA GLU A 217 3.20 -16.09 2.32
C GLU A 217 3.48 -14.68 1.77
N LEU A 218 2.41 -13.91 1.50
CA LEU A 218 2.55 -12.53 1.04
C LEU A 218 3.27 -11.71 2.11
N ARG A 219 4.13 -10.81 1.65
CA ARG A 219 4.90 -9.89 2.47
C ARG A 219 4.43 -8.47 2.26
N PHE A 220 4.61 -7.65 3.29
CA PHE A 220 4.48 -6.21 3.14
C PHE A 220 5.39 -5.73 1.99
N GLY A 221 4.83 -4.94 1.09
CA GLY A 221 5.53 -4.43 -0.09
C GLY A 221 5.50 -5.36 -1.31
N ASP A 222 4.93 -6.56 -1.22
CA ASP A 222 4.79 -7.44 -2.37
C ASP A 222 3.86 -6.81 -3.42
N LEU A 223 4.25 -6.90 -4.69
CA LEU A 223 3.42 -6.53 -5.82
C LEU A 223 2.53 -7.70 -6.19
N VAL A 224 1.22 -7.47 -6.26
CA VAL A 224 0.23 -8.50 -6.60
C VAL A 224 -0.58 -8.10 -7.82
N TYR A 225 -1.00 -9.11 -8.59
CA TYR A 225 -1.93 -8.95 -9.69
C TYR A 225 -3.32 -9.37 -9.23
N ILE A 226 -4.30 -8.47 -9.33
CA ILE A 226 -5.68 -8.75 -8.96
C ILE A 226 -6.47 -9.00 -10.24
N GLN A 227 -6.95 -10.23 -10.38
CA GLN A 227 -7.66 -10.70 -11.56
C GLN A 227 -9.10 -10.16 -11.59
N ASP A 228 -9.55 -9.77 -12.78
CA ASP A 228 -10.91 -9.36 -13.08
C ASP A 228 -11.43 -8.19 -12.21
N HIS A 229 -10.54 -7.31 -11.75
CA HIS A 229 -10.92 -6.08 -11.05
C HIS A 229 -10.47 -4.84 -11.83
N ASP A 230 -11.44 -3.97 -12.12
CA ASP A 230 -11.25 -2.63 -12.67
C ASP A 230 -11.26 -1.64 -11.51
N ASN A 231 -10.18 -0.87 -11.38
CA ASN A 231 -10.03 0.18 -10.38
C ASN A 231 -9.89 1.55 -11.04
N SER A 232 -10.34 1.72 -12.29
CA SER A 232 -10.14 2.97 -13.03
C SER A 232 -10.83 4.16 -12.36
N TYR A 233 -12.00 3.95 -11.74
CA TYR A 233 -12.79 5.02 -11.10
C TYR A 233 -13.48 4.60 -9.80
N GLY A 234 -13.78 3.31 -9.68
CA GLY A 234 -14.43 2.66 -8.54
C GLY A 234 -13.94 1.23 -8.49
N ARG A 235 -13.83 0.64 -7.30
CA ARG A 235 -13.36 -0.75 -7.16
C ARG A 235 -14.47 -1.72 -7.52
N CYS A 236 -14.36 -2.43 -8.65
CA CYS A 236 -15.40 -3.37 -9.05
C CYS A 236 -14.87 -4.58 -9.82
N TYR A 237 -15.63 -5.67 -9.76
CA TYR A 237 -15.42 -6.84 -10.62
C TYR A 237 -15.77 -6.49 -12.07
N ARG A 238 -14.84 -6.80 -12.98
CA ARG A 238 -15.00 -6.73 -14.42
C ARG A 238 -14.13 -7.80 -15.07
N LYS A 239 -14.78 -8.83 -15.60
CA LYS A 239 -14.08 -9.92 -16.30
C LYS A 239 -13.13 -9.40 -17.38
N GLY A 240 -11.88 -9.87 -17.35
CA GLY A 240 -10.82 -9.49 -18.27
C GLY A 240 -10.07 -8.20 -17.91
N ALA A 241 -10.55 -7.47 -16.89
CA ALA A 241 -9.80 -6.36 -16.29
C ALA A 241 -8.71 -6.89 -15.36
N ALA A 242 -7.81 -5.99 -14.99
CA ALA A 242 -6.69 -6.32 -14.13
C ALA A 242 -6.24 -5.10 -13.34
N SER A 243 -5.74 -5.33 -12.14
CA SER A 243 -5.10 -4.30 -11.33
C SER A 243 -3.81 -4.82 -10.73
N ILE A 244 -2.80 -3.94 -10.64
CA ILE A 244 -1.56 -4.18 -9.91
C ILE A 244 -1.60 -3.33 -8.66
N GLY A 245 -1.29 -3.94 -7.52
CA GLY A 245 -1.20 -3.24 -6.26
C GLY A 245 -0.05 -3.75 -5.41
N VAL A 246 0.15 -3.08 -4.27
CA VAL A 246 1.17 -3.42 -3.28
C VAL A 246 0.50 -3.80 -1.96
N ILE A 247 1.00 -4.82 -1.28
CA ILE A 247 0.53 -5.24 0.06
C ILE A 247 1.01 -4.24 1.11
N ILE A 248 0.11 -3.68 1.92
CA ILE A 248 0.44 -2.55 2.81
C ILE A 248 0.18 -2.79 4.30
N HIS A 249 -0.77 -3.61 4.68
CA HIS A 249 -1.00 -3.98 6.08
C HIS A 249 -1.17 -5.49 6.27
N SER A 250 -1.15 -5.93 7.53
CA SER A 250 -1.15 -7.35 7.88
C SER A 250 -2.48 -8.00 7.53
N ASP A 251 -2.51 -9.32 7.68
CA ASP A 251 -3.76 -10.07 7.80
C ASP A 251 -4.60 -9.57 8.98
N CYS A 252 -5.90 -9.86 8.91
CA CYS A 252 -6.96 -9.35 9.76
C CYS A 252 -7.88 -10.51 10.15
N LYS A 253 -8.42 -10.45 11.36
CA LYS A 253 -9.35 -11.49 11.84
C LYS A 253 -10.79 -11.19 11.46
N LEU A 254 -11.10 -9.96 11.07
CA LEU A 254 -12.45 -9.51 10.74
C LEU A 254 -13.00 -10.18 9.47
N ALA A 255 -14.31 -10.45 9.45
CA ALA A 255 -14.99 -10.95 8.26
C ALA A 255 -14.89 -9.93 7.11
N GLY A 256 -14.44 -10.38 5.94
CA GLY A 256 -14.29 -9.55 4.75
C GLY A 256 -13.01 -8.72 4.69
N HIS A 257 -12.09 -8.91 5.64
CA HIS A 257 -10.81 -8.22 5.73
C HIS A 257 -9.62 -9.18 5.61
N GLY A 258 -8.43 -8.61 5.46
CA GLY A 258 -7.15 -9.31 5.38
C GLY A 258 -6.05 -8.37 4.86
N PRO A 259 -4.92 -8.84 4.30
CA PRO A 259 -3.87 -7.94 3.83
C PRO A 259 -4.39 -6.91 2.82
N GLY A 260 -4.21 -5.63 3.16
CA GLY A 260 -4.66 -4.50 2.34
C GLY A 260 -3.79 -4.27 1.11
N VAL A 261 -4.41 -3.86 0.01
CA VAL A 261 -3.73 -3.61 -1.27
C VAL A 261 -3.94 -2.17 -1.75
N THR A 262 -2.88 -1.37 -1.76
CA THR A 262 -2.88 -0.07 -2.45
C THR A 262 -2.74 -0.28 -3.95
N ILE A 263 -3.68 0.24 -4.75
CA ILE A 263 -3.61 0.13 -6.22
C ILE A 263 -2.59 1.09 -6.80
N LEU A 264 -1.77 0.57 -7.71
CA LEU A 264 -0.74 1.29 -8.44
C LEU A 264 -1.11 1.46 -9.92
N MET A 265 -1.71 0.43 -10.51
CA MET A 265 -2.05 0.41 -11.94
C MET A 265 -3.30 -0.43 -12.17
N THR A 266 -4.12 -0.06 -13.16
CA THR A 266 -5.32 -0.82 -13.50
C THR A 266 -5.71 -0.62 -14.96
N CYS A 267 -6.36 -1.63 -15.54
CA CYS A 267 -6.87 -1.56 -16.89
C CYS A 267 -8.15 -2.39 -17.00
N ALA A 268 -9.19 -1.79 -17.57
CA ALA A 268 -10.44 -2.48 -17.89
C ALA A 268 -10.29 -3.50 -19.04
N LYS A 269 -9.19 -3.44 -19.79
CA LYS A 269 -8.85 -4.33 -20.91
C LYS A 269 -7.74 -5.29 -20.48
N SER A 270 -7.60 -6.40 -21.19
CA SER A 270 -6.59 -7.43 -20.93
C SER A 270 -5.18 -7.04 -21.41
N ILE A 271 -4.72 -5.84 -21.08
CA ILE A 271 -3.40 -5.28 -21.45
C ILE A 271 -2.34 -5.63 -20.40
N LEU A 272 -2.70 -5.61 -19.11
CA LEU A 272 -1.80 -5.97 -18.03
C LEU A 272 -1.69 -7.49 -17.94
N LYS A 273 -0.46 -8.01 -17.91
CA LYS A 273 -0.15 -9.44 -17.77
C LYS A 273 0.78 -9.65 -16.58
N PRO A 274 0.51 -10.62 -15.68
CA PRO A 274 1.43 -10.92 -14.60
C PRO A 274 2.65 -11.71 -15.13
N ILE A 275 3.83 -11.41 -14.60
CA ILE A 275 4.99 -12.31 -14.60
C ILE A 275 5.26 -12.68 -13.15
N ILE A 276 5.16 -13.97 -12.80
CA ILE A 276 5.44 -14.41 -11.44
C ILE A 276 6.94 -14.23 -11.13
N SER A 277 7.25 -13.47 -10.08
CA SER A 277 8.60 -13.21 -9.61
C SER A 277 8.60 -13.02 -8.09
N GLN A 278 9.41 -13.82 -7.40
CA GLN A 278 9.58 -13.72 -5.94
C GLN A 278 10.37 -12.46 -5.51
N ASP A 279 10.91 -11.72 -6.48
CA ASP A 279 11.62 -10.46 -6.24
C ASP A 279 10.74 -9.23 -6.47
N ALA A 280 9.46 -9.42 -6.83
CA ALA A 280 8.50 -8.34 -7.03
C ALA A 280 7.99 -7.77 -5.70
N ASN A 281 8.91 -7.16 -4.92
CA ASN A 281 8.62 -6.48 -3.65
C ASN A 281 9.28 -5.09 -3.64
N ILE A 282 8.53 -4.05 -3.27
CA ILE A 282 9.05 -2.66 -3.30
C ILE A 282 10.26 -2.46 -2.37
N ALA A 283 10.34 -3.22 -1.27
CA ALA A 283 11.46 -3.15 -0.33
C ALA A 283 12.75 -3.69 -0.96
N LYS A 284 12.67 -4.77 -1.75
CA LYS A 284 13.80 -5.27 -2.54
C LYS A 284 14.19 -4.28 -3.64
N ILE A 285 13.21 -3.74 -4.35
CA ILE A 285 13.42 -2.81 -5.48
C ILE A 285 14.09 -1.50 -5.01
N LEU A 286 13.68 -0.99 -3.85
CA LEU A 286 14.13 0.27 -3.29
C LEU A 286 15.24 0.13 -2.24
N LYS A 287 15.58 -1.10 -1.84
CA LYS A 287 16.56 -1.43 -0.78
C LYS A 287 16.23 -0.76 0.55
N ILE A 288 15.01 -0.99 1.04
CA ILE A 288 14.46 -0.47 2.30
C ILE A 288 13.92 -1.61 3.16
N GLY A 289 13.42 -1.32 4.36
CA GLY A 289 12.82 -2.32 5.24
C GLY A 289 13.80 -3.45 5.56
N ARG A 290 13.34 -4.69 5.40
CA ARG A 290 14.17 -5.90 5.60
C ARG A 290 15.25 -6.13 4.55
N PHE A 291 15.30 -5.30 3.50
CA PHE A 291 16.28 -5.38 2.42
C PHE A 291 17.19 -4.14 2.38
N GLU A 292 17.22 -3.35 3.45
CA GLU A 292 18.18 -2.26 3.59
C GLU A 292 19.62 -2.78 3.67
N GLU A 293 20.55 -2.08 3.01
CA GLU A 293 21.97 -2.37 3.14
C GLU A 293 22.48 -1.86 4.49
N LYS A 294 23.16 -2.73 5.26
CA LYS A 294 23.77 -2.37 6.55
C LYS A 294 25.09 -1.63 6.38
#